data_AF-A0A4R4SJP5-F1
#
_entry.id   AF-A0A4R4SJP5-F1
#
_cell.length_a   1.000
_cell.length_b   1.000
_cell.length_c   1.000
_cell.angle_alpha   90.00
_cell.angle_beta   90.00
_cell.angle_gamma   90.00
#
_symmetry.space_group_name_H-M   'P 1'
#
loop_
_entity.id
_entity.type
_entity.pdbx_description
1 polymer ?
#
loop_
_entity_poly.entity_id
_entity_poly.type
_entity_poly.pdbx_seq_one_letter_code
_entity_poly.pdbx_strand_id
1 'polypeptide(L)'
;MTDERVTLLLLRHLFPAWTITQDEYGVWRAEISVSDVEGLLELLVLADPDAATRAAALLSEKKTHPSTPGEPAAGKGRAPSEGRG
;
A
#
# COMPACT_ATOMS: atom_id res chain seq x y z
N MET A 1 -16.69 35.43 -8.51
CA MET A 1 -16.08 35.16 -7.21
C MET A 1 -17.01 34.18 -6.51
N THR A 2 -16.67 32.90 -6.49
CA THR A 2 -17.54 31.87 -5.91
C THR A 2 -17.55 32.08 -4.40
N ASP A 3 -18.74 32.09 -3.78
CA ASP A 3 -18.83 32.20 -2.33
C ASP A 3 -18.30 30.89 -1.70
N GLU A 4 -17.15 30.98 -1.05
CA GLU A 4 -16.46 29.83 -0.47
C GLU A 4 -17.29 29.14 0.62
N ARG A 5 -18.14 29.90 1.35
CA ARG A 5 -19.02 29.34 2.38
C ARG A 5 -20.14 28.53 1.74
N VAL A 6 -20.73 29.05 0.66
CA VAL A 6 -21.74 28.32 -0.11
C VAL A 6 -21.13 27.05 -0.73
N THR A 7 -19.90 27.16 -1.23
CA THR A 7 -19.15 26.03 -1.80
C THR A 7 -18.89 24.96 -0.74
N LEU A 8 -18.44 25.34 0.45
CA LEU A 8 -18.22 24.42 1.57
C LEU A 8 -19.51 23.71 1.99
N LEU A 9 -20.63 24.44 2.08
CA LEU A 9 -21.93 23.86 2.42
C LEU A 9 -22.39 22.85 1.36
N LEU A 10 -22.24 23.20 0.08
CA LEU A 10 -22.58 22.32 -1.02
C LEU A 10 -21.73 21.04 -1.00
N LEU A 11 -20.41 21.17 -0.82
CA LEU A 11 -19.51 20.02 -0.75
C LEU A 11 -19.85 19.10 0.42
N ARG A 12 -20.13 19.65 1.61
CA ARG A 12 -20.57 18.85 2.78
C ARG A 12 -21.92 18.17 2.55
N HIS A 13 -22.81 18.79 1.77
CA HIS A 13 -24.09 18.18 1.42
C HIS A 13 -23.93 17.03 0.42
N LEU A 14 -23.07 17.19 -0.59
CA LEU A 14 -22.81 16.18 -1.61
C LEU A 14 -21.99 15.00 -1.09
N PHE A 15 -21.07 15.26 -0.15
CA PHE A 15 -20.16 14.26 0.40
C PHE A 15 -20.31 14.16 1.92
N PRO A 16 -21.44 13.63 2.43
CA PRO A 16 -21.74 13.63 3.86
C PRO A 16 -20.80 12.74 4.69
N ALA A 17 -20.13 11.78 4.05
CA ALA A 17 -19.14 10.91 4.70
C ALA A 17 -17.74 11.54 4.78
N TRP A 18 -17.54 12.72 4.18
CA TRP A 18 -16.25 13.37 4.09
C TRP A 18 -16.19 14.54 5.07
N THR A 19 -15.09 14.63 5.82
CA THR A 19 -14.79 15.81 6.64
C THR A 19 -14.09 16.82 5.75
N ILE A 20 -14.85 17.82 5.27
CA ILE A 20 -14.32 18.90 4.43
C ILE A 20 -14.20 20.16 5.27
N THR A 21 -12.98 20.70 5.35
CA THR A 21 -12.65 21.91 6.11
C THR A 21 -11.76 22.84 5.29
N GLN A 22 -11.75 24.11 5.67
CA GLN A 22 -10.82 25.09 5.15
C GLN A 22 -10.14 25.71 6.37
N ASP A 23 -8.81 25.76 6.37
CA ASP A 23 -8.06 26.36 7.48
C ASP A 23 -7.95 27.89 7.34
N GLU A 24 -7.35 28.52 8.35
CA GLU A 24 -7.20 29.99 8.43
C GLU A 24 -6.33 30.59 7.32
N TYR A 25 -5.56 29.76 6.61
CA TYR A 25 -4.73 30.15 5.46
C TYR A 25 -5.45 29.92 4.13
N GLY A 26 -6.72 29.49 4.16
CA GLY A 26 -7.51 29.22 2.96
C GLY A 26 -7.21 27.86 2.32
N VAL A 27 -6.45 26.99 2.99
CA VAL A 27 -6.14 25.65 2.47
C VAL A 27 -7.33 24.72 2.72
N TRP A 28 -7.78 24.07 1.66
CA TRP A 28 -8.85 23.08 1.71
C TRP A 28 -8.31 21.71 2.10
N ARG A 29 -8.99 21.04 3.03
CA ARG A 29 -8.72 19.66 3.41
C ARG A 29 -10.00 18.85 3.30
N ALA A 30 -9.86 17.64 2.77
CA ALA A 30 -10.92 16.65 2.70
C ALA A 30 -10.37 15.34 3.28
N GLU A 31 -11.03 14.84 4.32
CA GLU A 31 -10.71 13.56 4.95
C GLU A 31 -11.87 12.60 4.73
N ILE A 32 -11.54 11.35 4.41
CA ILE A 32 -12.52 10.32 4.11
C ILE A 32 -12.35 9.20 5.13
N SER A 33 -13.44 8.81 5.79
CA SER A 33 -13.48 7.63 6.64
C SER A 33 -14.17 6.50 5.89
N VAL A 34 -13.52 5.34 5.85
CA VAL A 34 -14.03 4.13 5.20
C VAL A 34 -13.96 2.96 6.17
N SER A 35 -14.94 2.07 6.08
CA SER A 35 -15.11 0.94 6.99
C SER A 35 -14.13 -0.20 6.75
N ASP A 36 -13.58 -0.29 5.55
CA ASP A 36 -12.79 -1.41 5.08
C ASP A 36 -11.68 -0.95 4.13
N VAL A 37 -10.67 -1.82 4.01
CA VAL A 37 -9.45 -1.53 3.25
C VAL A 37 -9.72 -1.55 1.74
N GLU A 38 -10.65 -2.38 1.27
CA GLU A 38 -10.97 -2.47 -0.16
C GLU A 38 -11.58 -1.15 -0.66
N GLY A 39 -12.57 -0.62 0.07
CA GLY A 39 -13.17 0.69 -0.21
C GLY A 39 -12.17 1.84 -0.10
N LEU A 40 -11.18 1.75 0.81
CA LEU A 40 -10.09 2.73 0.86
C LEU A 40 -9.25 2.70 -0.42
N LEU A 41 -8.91 1.50 -0.91
CA LEU A 41 -8.09 1.32 -2.10
C LEU A 41 -8.81 1.80 -3.36
N GLU A 42 -10.11 1.53 -3.50
CA GLU A 42 -10.92 2.03 -4.64
C GLU A 42 -10.89 3.57 -4.71
N LEU A 43 -11.05 4.25 -3.57
CA LEU A 43 -11.00 5.71 -3.52
C LEU A 43 -9.61 6.25 -3.81
N LEU A 44 -8.55 5.58 -3.34
CA LEU A 44 -7.18 5.98 -3.64
C LEU A 44 -6.84 5.83 -5.12
N VAL A 45 -7.30 4.75 -5.77
CA VAL A 45 -7.16 4.55 -7.22
C VAL A 45 -7.85 5.68 -7.99
N LEU A 46 -9.04 6.11 -7.55
CA LEU A 46 -9.77 7.21 -8.18
C LEU A 46 -9.03 8.55 -8.03
N ALA A 47 -8.39 8.78 -6.88
CA ALA A 47 -7.68 10.02 -6.58
C ALA A 47 -6.31 10.14 -7.27
N ASP A 48 -5.54 9.05 -7.30
CA ASP A 48 -4.23 8.96 -7.98
C ASP A 48 -4.01 7.54 -8.52
N PRO A 49 -4.37 7.28 -9.80
CA PRO A 49 -4.16 5.99 -10.44
C PRO A 49 -2.69 5.56 -10.49
N ASP A 50 -1.76 6.53 -10.57
CA ASP A 50 -0.33 6.25 -10.64
C ASP A 50 0.20 5.83 -9.27
N ALA A 51 -0.29 6.41 -8.18
CA ALA A 51 0.03 5.95 -6.82
C ALA A 51 -0.42 4.50 -6.59
N ALA A 52 -1.61 4.14 -7.05
CA ALA A 52 -2.09 2.76 -6.96
C ALA A 52 -1.18 1.79 -7.75
N THR A 53 -0.75 2.20 -8.95
CA THR A 53 0.20 1.43 -9.77
C THR A 53 1.54 1.24 -9.06
N ARG A 54 2.08 2.29 -8.42
CA ARG A 54 3.31 2.20 -7.61
C ARG A 54 3.16 1.28 -6.41
N ALA A 55 2.02 1.34 -5.71
CA ALA A 55 1.75 0.45 -4.58
C ALA A 55 1.67 -1.02 -5.01
N ALA A 56 1.03 -1.32 -6.14
CA ALA A 56 0.96 -2.66 -6.71
C ALA A 56 2.34 -3.22 -7.09
N ALA A 57 3.22 -2.38 -7.65
CA ALA A 57 4.60 -2.75 -7.96
C ALA A 57 5.37 -3.15 -6.69
N LEU A 58 5.30 -2.34 -5.62
CA LEU A 58 5.97 -2.61 -4.35
C LEU A 58 5.49 -3.91 -3.67
N LEU A 59 4.18 -4.20 -3.74
CA LEU A 59 3.62 -5.45 -3.20
C LEU A 59 4.09 -6.69 -3.99
N SER A 60 4.25 -6.55 -5.31
CA SER A 60 4.73 -7.62 -6.19
C SER A 60 6.22 -7.91 -5.98
N GLU A 61 7.04 -6.87 -5.76
CA GLU A 61 8.46 -7.01 -5.43
C GLU A 61 8.69 -7.75 -4.11
N LYS A 62 7.88 -7.46 -3.07
CA LYS A 62 7.97 -8.13 -1.76
C LYS A 62 7.66 -9.63 -1.83
N LYS A 63 6.84 -10.08 -2.79
CA LYS A 63 6.50 -11.50 -2.98
C LYS A 63 7.66 -12.32 -3.57
N THR A 64 8.69 -11.66 -4.11
CA THR A 64 9.76 -12.28 -4.89
C THR A 64 11.08 -12.42 -4.12
N HIS A 65 11.10 -12.16 -2.81
CA HIS A 65 12.30 -12.41 -1.99
C HIS A 65 12.17 -13.74 -1.23
N PRO A 66 12.75 -14.86 -1.73
CA PRO A 66 12.89 -16.07 -0.95
C PRO A 66 13.94 -15.83 0.14
N SER A 67 13.52 -15.43 1.33
CA SER A 67 14.36 -15.51 2.51
C SER A 67 14.52 -16.98 2.91
N THR A 68 15.56 -17.66 2.40
CA THR A 68 16.30 -18.72 3.12
C THR A 68 17.69 -18.90 2.50
N PRO A 69 18.75 -18.36 3.13
CA PRO A 69 20.11 -18.86 2.95
C PRO A 69 20.48 -19.70 4.18
N GLY A 70 20.53 -21.03 4.02
CA GLY A 70 21.15 -21.89 5.03
C GLY A 70 20.54 -23.27 5.14
N GLU A 71 20.92 -24.18 4.24
CA GLU A 71 20.94 -25.61 4.55
C GLU A 71 22.32 -26.17 4.17
N PRO A 72 23.13 -26.64 5.14
CA PRO A 72 24.42 -27.23 4.84
C PRO A 72 24.24 -28.67 4.33
N ALA A 73 24.77 -28.95 3.14
CA ALA A 73 24.78 -30.29 2.57
C ALA A 73 25.67 -31.25 3.39
N ALA A 74 25.06 -31.97 4.34
CA ALA A 74 25.63 -33.14 4.97
C ALA A 74 25.42 -34.37 4.07
N GLY A 75 26.33 -34.62 3.13
CA GLY A 75 26.34 -35.80 2.26
C GLY A 75 27.39 -36.82 2.70
N LYS A 76 26.98 -37.79 3.52
CA LYS A 76 27.79 -38.91 4.01
C LYS A 76 27.91 -39.98 2.92
N GLY A 77 29.13 -40.24 2.42
CA GLY A 77 29.46 -41.34 1.50
C GLY A 77 30.55 -42.23 2.08
N ARG A 78 30.25 -43.51 2.24
CA ARG A 78 31.01 -44.56 2.95
C ARG A 78 32.19 -45.11 2.13
N ALA A 79 33.24 -45.55 2.83
CA ALA A 79 34.45 -46.22 2.30
C ALA A 79 34.18 -47.56 1.56
N PRO A 80 35.19 -48.13 0.87
CA PRO A 80 35.98 -49.17 1.53
C PRO A 80 37.50 -49.17 1.27
N SER A 81 38.16 -49.98 2.10
CA SER A 81 39.57 -50.33 2.25
C SER A 81 40.25 -51.02 1.06
N GLU A 82 41.55 -50.75 0.86
CA GLU A 82 42.63 -51.64 0.36
C GLU A 82 43.95 -50.86 0.60
N GLY A 83 45.07 -51.33 1.16
CA GLY A 83 45.63 -52.69 1.26
C GLY A 83 46.87 -52.79 0.35
N ARG A 84 48.07 -52.50 0.89
CA ARG A 84 49.46 -52.87 0.44
C ARG A 84 50.42 -51.82 1.03
N GLY A 85 51.53 -52.14 1.67
CA GLY A 85 52.39 -53.32 1.58
C GLY A 85 53.81 -52.79 1.51
#